data_AF-A0AAD5JGE2-F1
#
_entry.id   AF-A0AAD5JGE2-F1
#
_cell.length_a   1.000
_cell.length_b   1.000
_cell.length_c   1.000
_cell.angle_alpha   90.00
_cell.angle_beta   90.00
_cell.angle_gamma   90.00
#
_symmetry.space_group_name_H-M   'P 1'
#
loop_
_entity.id
_entity.type
_entity.pdbx_description
1 polymer ?
#
loop_
_entity_poly.entity_id
_entity_poly.type
_entity_poly.pdbx_seq_one_letter_code
_entity_poly.pdbx_strand_id
1 'polypeptide(L)'
;MERTDHLLKCASMSFVMYCIFAMMSFIAIEATTNINTDQSSLLAFKAHITNDPHNLLGNNWTASTSVCNWVGITCDSQNNRVIALNLSSMSLTGTIPPHIGNLSFLVLLRLRDNNFHGSLPTELAQLRRLEILHLGLNSLEGDIPTWLSSLPKLQILHLISNDFTGTIYDISHLLR
;
A
#
# COMPACT_ATOMS: atom_id res chain seq x y z
N MET A 1 39.36 -30.84 -52.96
CA MET A 1 39.70 -30.65 -51.53
C MET A 1 38.88 -29.46 -51.07
N GLU A 2 37.58 -29.68 -50.85
CA GLU A 2 36.58 -28.62 -50.69
C GLU A 2 35.33 -29.24 -50.04
N ARG A 3 35.39 -29.53 -48.74
CA ARG A 3 34.24 -29.98 -47.92
C ARG A 3 34.54 -29.92 -46.42
N THR A 4 34.81 -28.73 -45.87
CA THR A 4 34.88 -28.55 -44.40
C THR A 4 34.34 -27.21 -43.87
N ASP A 5 33.79 -26.32 -44.70
CA ASP A 5 33.38 -24.97 -44.23
C ASP A 5 31.89 -24.83 -43.86
N HIS A 6 31.08 -25.89 -43.99
CA HIS A 6 29.65 -25.84 -43.66
C HIS A 6 29.30 -26.26 -42.22
N LEU A 7 30.21 -26.92 -41.49
CA LEU A 7 29.94 -27.41 -40.13
C LEU A 7 30.29 -26.41 -39.03
N LEU A 8 31.11 -25.38 -39.32
CA LEU A 8 31.51 -24.37 -38.33
C LEU A 8 30.51 -23.22 -38.18
N LYS A 9 29.53 -23.08 -39.09
CA LYS A 9 28.45 -22.07 -38.99
C LYS A 9 27.20 -22.54 -38.24
N CYS A 10 27.02 -23.85 -38.01
CA CYS A 10 25.88 -24.36 -37.24
C CYS A 10 26.07 -24.28 -35.71
N ALA A 11 27.32 -24.27 -35.22
CA ALA A 11 27.59 -24.25 -33.79
C ALA A 11 27.38 -22.86 -33.15
N SER A 12 27.49 -21.77 -33.92
CA SER A 12 27.30 -20.40 -33.41
C SER A 12 25.83 -19.96 -33.35
N MET A 13 24.98 -20.41 -34.28
CA MET A 13 23.54 -20.10 -34.26
C MET A 13 22.78 -20.82 -33.15
N SER A 14 23.24 -22.01 -32.73
CA SER A 14 22.61 -22.77 -31.63
C SER A 14 22.84 -22.11 -30.26
N PHE A 15 24.00 -21.46 -30.09
CA PHE A 15 24.33 -20.75 -28.84
C PHE A 15 23.59 -19.42 -28.71
N VAL A 16 23.44 -18.67 -29.82
CA VAL A 16 22.68 -17.41 -29.85
C VAL A 16 21.20 -17.65 -29.55
N MET A 17 20.63 -18.77 -30.01
CA MET A 17 19.23 -19.12 -29.72
C MET A 17 19.00 -19.52 -28.25
N TYR A 18 20.00 -20.15 -27.60
CA TYR A 18 20.00 -20.40 -26.15
C TYR A 18 20.14 -19.12 -25.32
N CYS A 19 20.93 -18.15 -25.78
CA CYS A 19 21.05 -16.84 -25.10
C CYS A 19 19.76 -16.01 -25.18
N ILE A 20 18.98 -16.14 -26.26
CA ILE A 20 17.68 -15.48 -26.40
C ILE A 20 16.61 -16.17 -25.52
N PHE A 21 16.67 -17.50 -25.37
CA PHE A 21 15.79 -18.24 -24.45
C PHE A 21 16.16 -18.02 -22.97
N ALA A 22 17.44 -17.81 -22.64
CA ALA A 22 17.88 -17.43 -21.30
C ALA A 22 17.56 -15.97 -20.94
N MET A 23 17.19 -15.14 -21.93
CA MET A 23 16.64 -13.79 -21.72
C MET A 23 15.10 -13.76 -21.72
N MET A 24 14.44 -14.89 -21.97
CA MET A 24 12.98 -14.98 -21.84
C MET A 24 12.59 -15.15 -20.37
N SER A 25 12.24 -14.01 -19.80
CA SER A 25 11.30 -13.84 -18.69
C SER A 25 11.85 -14.08 -17.29
N PHE A 26 12.49 -13.03 -16.75
CA PHE A 26 11.98 -12.53 -15.48
C PHE A 26 10.53 -12.09 -15.76
N ILE A 27 9.58 -13.02 -15.62
CA ILE A 27 8.26 -12.59 -15.19
C ILE A 27 8.51 -12.13 -13.75
N ALA A 28 8.81 -10.84 -13.58
CA ALA A 28 8.32 -10.19 -12.38
C ALA A 28 6.84 -10.56 -12.39
N ILE A 29 6.43 -11.45 -11.48
CA ILE A 29 5.01 -11.60 -11.19
C ILE A 29 4.66 -10.20 -10.71
N GLU A 30 4.18 -9.37 -11.64
CA GLU A 30 3.31 -8.28 -11.27
C GLU A 30 2.25 -9.02 -10.48
N ALA A 31 2.34 -8.94 -9.15
CA ALA A 31 1.28 -9.37 -8.29
C ALA A 31 0.08 -8.62 -8.87
N THR A 32 -0.78 -9.33 -9.58
CA THR A 32 -2.00 -8.76 -10.11
C THR A 32 -2.74 -8.38 -8.86
N THR A 33 -2.63 -7.09 -8.50
CA THR A 33 -3.19 -6.58 -7.26
C THR A 33 -4.69 -6.63 -7.48
N ASN A 34 -5.25 -7.76 -7.08
CA ASN A 34 -6.65 -8.09 -7.23
C ASN A 34 -7.37 -7.44 -6.04
N ILE A 35 -8.67 -7.19 -6.17
CA ILE A 35 -9.51 -6.78 -5.04
C ILE A 35 -9.39 -7.72 -3.83
N ASN A 36 -9.04 -8.99 -4.08
CA ASN A 36 -8.70 -9.97 -3.03
C ASN A 36 -7.49 -9.54 -2.16
N THR A 37 -6.52 -8.83 -2.75
CA THR A 37 -5.39 -8.26 -2.01
C THR A 37 -5.87 -7.15 -1.08
N ASP A 38 -6.73 -6.24 -1.57
CA ASP A 38 -7.28 -5.17 -0.74
C ASP A 38 -8.12 -5.72 0.41
N GLN A 39 -8.95 -6.72 0.12
CA GLN A 39 -9.76 -7.42 1.12
C GLN A 39 -8.86 -8.06 2.20
N SER A 40 -7.82 -8.79 1.79
CA SER A 40 -6.89 -9.44 2.72
C SER A 40 -6.16 -8.41 3.59
N SER A 41 -5.73 -7.30 3.00
CA SER A 41 -5.07 -6.19 3.71
C SER A 41 -5.98 -5.52 4.72
N LEU A 42 -7.25 -5.31 4.38
CA LEU A 42 -8.22 -4.69 5.27
C LEU A 42 -8.67 -5.65 6.38
N LEU A 43 -8.75 -6.96 6.13
CA LEU A 43 -8.96 -7.94 7.20
C LEU A 43 -7.75 -8.02 8.14
N ALA A 44 -6.53 -7.94 7.61
CA ALA A 44 -5.32 -7.82 8.43
C ALA A 44 -5.31 -6.50 9.24
N PHE A 45 -5.78 -5.41 8.64
CA PHE A 45 -5.99 -4.13 9.35
C PHE A 45 -6.98 -4.30 10.51
N LYS A 46 -8.15 -4.88 10.25
CA LYS A 46 -9.16 -5.19 11.27
C LYS A 46 -8.60 -6.02 12.42
N ALA A 47 -7.73 -6.98 12.14
CA ALA A 47 -7.11 -7.81 13.18
C ALA A 47 -6.20 -7.03 14.15
N HIS A 48 -5.77 -5.82 13.79
CA HIS A 48 -4.99 -4.92 14.65
C HIS A 48 -5.85 -3.91 15.41
N ILE A 49 -7.18 -3.95 15.21
CA ILE A 49 -8.14 -3.20 16.02
C ILE A 49 -8.42 -4.00 17.29
N THR A 50 -7.96 -3.48 18.42
CA THR A 50 -8.10 -4.11 19.74
C THR A 50 -9.40 -3.73 20.44
N ASN A 51 -9.98 -2.58 20.09
CA ASN A 51 -11.28 -2.14 20.57
C ASN A 51 -12.11 -1.49 19.46
N ASP A 52 -13.31 -2.02 19.24
CA ASP A 52 -14.34 -1.50 18.34
C ASP A 52 -15.64 -1.39 19.15
N PRO A 53 -15.83 -0.31 19.93
CA PRO A 53 -16.85 -0.24 20.98
C PRO A 53 -18.29 -0.33 20.44
N HIS A 54 -18.48 -0.01 19.16
CA HIS A 54 -19.77 -0.06 18.48
C HIS A 54 -19.91 -1.26 17.53
N ASN A 55 -18.90 -2.15 17.51
CA ASN A 55 -18.84 -3.33 16.64
C ASN A 55 -19.08 -2.98 15.16
N LEU A 56 -18.58 -1.82 14.72
CA LEU A 56 -18.79 -1.27 13.37
C LEU A 56 -18.07 -2.09 12.31
N LEU A 57 -16.85 -2.54 12.62
CA LEU A 57 -16.04 -3.34 11.70
C LEU A 57 -16.35 -4.82 11.88
N GLY A 58 -16.63 -5.24 13.11
CA GLY A 58 -16.88 -6.65 13.45
C GLY A 58 -17.98 -7.28 12.59
N ASN A 59 -19.14 -6.62 12.47
CA ASN A 59 -20.30 -7.11 11.71
C ASN A 59 -20.26 -6.80 10.20
N ASN A 60 -19.44 -5.84 9.76
CA ASN A 60 -19.49 -5.30 8.41
C ASN A 60 -18.31 -5.78 7.54
N TRP A 61 -17.08 -5.76 8.09
CA TRP A 61 -15.88 -6.19 7.37
C TRP A 61 -15.77 -7.71 7.43
N THR A 62 -16.55 -8.39 6.59
CA THR A 62 -16.64 -9.86 6.55
C THR A 62 -16.16 -10.41 5.22
N ALA A 63 -15.56 -11.60 5.23
CA ALA A 63 -15.06 -12.21 3.99
C ALA A 63 -16.15 -12.55 2.96
N SER A 64 -17.42 -12.57 3.38
CA SER A 64 -18.58 -12.90 2.56
C SER A 64 -19.18 -11.71 1.79
N THR A 65 -18.75 -10.48 2.09
CA THR A 65 -19.26 -9.26 1.44
C THR A 65 -18.17 -8.59 0.62
N SER A 66 -18.56 -7.90 -0.46
CA SER A 66 -17.60 -7.11 -1.24
C SER A 66 -17.01 -6.00 -0.37
N VAL A 67 -15.69 -5.87 -0.41
CA VAL A 67 -14.93 -4.82 0.30
C VAL A 67 -15.41 -3.40 -0.04
N CYS A 68 -15.95 -3.20 -1.24
CA CYS A 68 -16.49 -1.90 -1.66
C CYS A 68 -17.81 -1.52 -0.98
N ASN A 69 -18.44 -2.46 -0.27
CA ASN A 69 -19.63 -2.21 0.55
C ASN A 69 -19.28 -2.03 2.03
N TRP A 70 -18.00 -2.11 2.39
CA TRP A 70 -17.57 -1.97 3.77
C TRP A 70 -17.62 -0.53 4.23
N VAL A 71 -18.02 -0.33 5.50
CA VAL A 71 -18.04 0.97 6.17
C VAL A 71 -16.65 1.59 6.06
N GLY A 72 -16.62 2.85 5.62
CA GLY A 72 -15.39 3.61 5.46
C GLY A 72 -14.57 3.28 4.21
N ILE A 73 -15.00 2.34 3.38
CA ILE A 73 -14.31 1.99 2.12
C ILE A 73 -14.97 2.68 0.93
N THR A 74 -14.16 3.20 0.02
CA THR A 74 -14.60 3.57 -1.33
C THR A 74 -13.71 2.89 -2.36
N CYS A 75 -14.33 2.27 -3.35
CA CYS A 75 -13.63 1.66 -4.47
C CYS A 75 -13.74 2.51 -5.73
N ASP A 76 -12.72 2.42 -6.58
CA ASP A 76 -12.78 2.91 -7.95
C ASP A 76 -13.76 2.07 -8.79
N SER A 77 -14.63 2.73 -9.55
CA SER A 77 -15.67 2.06 -10.33
C SER A 77 -15.13 1.30 -11.55
N GLN A 78 -13.91 1.59 -12.00
CA GLN A 78 -13.32 0.95 -13.19
C GLN A 78 -12.52 -0.29 -12.82
N ASN A 79 -11.66 -0.18 -11.81
CA ASN A 79 -10.73 -1.22 -11.42
C ASN A 79 -11.25 -2.07 -10.26
N ASN A 80 -12.34 -1.63 -9.62
CA ASN A 80 -12.89 -2.24 -8.41
C ASN A 80 -11.80 -2.43 -7.34
N ARG A 81 -11.00 -1.38 -7.10
CA ARG A 81 -9.89 -1.33 -6.14
C ARG A 81 -10.13 -0.25 -5.11
N VAL A 82 -9.67 -0.44 -3.88
CA VAL A 82 -9.85 0.52 -2.79
C VAL A 82 -9.04 1.79 -3.06
N ILE A 83 -9.74 2.92 -3.14
CA ILE A 83 -9.14 4.25 -3.34
C ILE A 83 -9.25 5.13 -2.09
N ALA A 84 -10.17 4.85 -1.18
CA ALA A 84 -10.32 5.60 0.05
C ALA A 84 -10.61 4.67 1.23
N LEU A 85 -9.92 4.91 2.35
CA LEU A 85 -10.20 4.36 3.67
C LEU A 85 -10.43 5.54 4.62
N ASN A 86 -11.67 5.66 5.12
CA ASN A 86 -12.07 6.68 6.08
C ASN A 86 -12.76 6.04 7.28
N LEU A 87 -12.01 5.94 8.38
CA LEU A 87 -12.48 5.43 9.67
C LEU A 87 -12.49 6.54 10.74
N SER A 88 -12.66 7.80 10.32
CA SER A 88 -12.57 8.93 11.25
C SER A 88 -13.69 8.91 12.29
N SER A 89 -13.38 9.30 13.53
CA SER A 89 -14.36 9.47 14.61
C SER A 89 -15.17 8.21 14.92
N MET A 90 -14.52 7.04 14.86
CA MET A 90 -15.16 5.74 15.13
C MET A 90 -14.80 5.17 16.51
N SER A 91 -14.05 5.91 17.33
CA SER A 91 -13.58 5.49 18.65
C SER A 91 -12.79 4.17 18.64
N LEU A 92 -12.16 3.84 17.51
CA LEU A 92 -11.38 2.61 17.34
C LEU A 92 -10.07 2.71 18.14
N THR A 93 -9.66 1.61 18.76
CA THR A 93 -8.31 1.48 19.37
C THR A 93 -7.55 0.38 18.66
N GLY A 94 -6.26 0.61 18.41
CA GLY A 94 -5.41 -0.37 17.75
C GLY A 94 -4.14 0.24 17.17
N THR A 95 -3.47 -0.51 16.31
CA THR A 95 -2.28 -0.05 15.57
C THR A 95 -2.54 -0.04 14.08
N ILE A 96 -1.70 0.68 13.32
CA ILE A 96 -1.73 0.67 11.85
C ILE A 96 -0.75 -0.41 11.37
N PRO A 97 -1.20 -1.57 10.84
CA PRO A 97 -0.30 -2.63 10.41
C PRO A 97 0.36 -2.36 9.05
N PRO A 98 1.49 -3.02 8.77
CA PRO A 98 2.22 -2.88 7.50
C PRO A 98 1.38 -3.26 6.26
N HIS A 99 0.39 -4.14 6.42
CA HIS A 99 -0.52 -4.57 5.36
C HIS A 99 -1.29 -3.43 4.67
N ILE A 100 -1.39 -2.26 5.31
CA ILE A 100 -1.96 -1.05 4.69
C ILE A 100 -1.22 -0.66 3.40
N GLY A 101 0.10 -0.93 3.30
CA GLY A 101 0.93 -0.62 2.13
C GLY A 101 0.53 -1.37 0.86
N ASN A 102 -0.20 -2.48 0.99
CA ASN A 102 -0.69 -3.27 -0.14
C ASN A 102 -1.94 -2.65 -0.81
N LEU A 103 -2.56 -1.62 -0.23
CA LEU A 103 -3.67 -0.88 -0.85
C LEU A 103 -3.14 0.04 -1.95
N SER A 104 -2.58 -0.54 -3.02
CA SER A 104 -1.78 0.16 -4.04
C SER A 104 -2.54 1.24 -4.82
N PHE A 105 -3.87 1.25 -4.74
CA PHE A 105 -4.75 2.25 -5.36
C PHE A 105 -5.20 3.36 -4.40
N LEU A 106 -4.81 3.30 -3.12
CA LEU A 106 -5.26 4.23 -2.09
C LEU A 106 -4.79 5.65 -2.40
N VAL A 107 -5.76 6.56 -2.50
CA VAL A 107 -5.60 8.00 -2.68
C VAL A 107 -5.82 8.74 -1.36
N LEU A 108 -6.71 8.20 -0.51
CA LEU A 108 -7.12 8.84 0.74
C LEU A 108 -7.06 7.85 1.91
N LEU A 109 -6.29 8.22 2.94
CA LEU A 109 -6.27 7.55 4.23
C LEU A 109 -6.65 8.55 5.34
N ARG A 110 -7.81 8.34 5.97
CA ARG A 110 -8.29 9.15 7.10
C ARG A 110 -8.62 8.26 8.29
N LEU A 111 -7.81 8.39 9.34
CA LEU A 111 -7.97 7.69 10.62
C LEU A 111 -8.14 8.69 11.78
N ARG A 112 -8.48 9.95 11.46
CA ARG A 112 -8.59 11.05 12.42
C ARG A 112 -9.50 10.69 13.59
N ASP A 113 -9.19 11.18 14.78
CA ASP A 113 -10.12 11.17 15.93
C ASP A 113 -10.49 9.73 16.32
N ASN A 114 -9.45 8.97 16.64
CA ASN A 114 -9.52 7.61 17.16
C ASN A 114 -8.44 7.45 18.25
N ASN A 115 -8.23 6.22 18.71
CA ASN A 115 -7.20 5.85 19.67
C ASN A 115 -6.14 4.96 19.01
N PHE A 116 -5.74 5.26 17.76
CA PHE A 116 -4.62 4.54 17.13
C PHE A 116 -3.30 4.91 17.82
N HIS A 117 -2.45 3.92 18.06
CA HIS A 117 -1.17 4.11 18.76
C HIS A 117 -0.01 3.33 18.11
N GLY A 118 1.20 3.56 18.62
CA GLY A 118 2.44 3.00 18.06
C GLY A 118 2.99 3.81 16.88
N SER A 119 4.07 3.32 16.28
CA SER A 119 4.75 3.97 15.16
C SER A 119 4.08 3.69 13.81
N LEU A 120 4.25 4.62 12.86
CA LEU A 120 3.81 4.40 11.48
C LEU A 120 4.62 3.30 10.78
N PRO A 121 3.98 2.33 10.11
CA PRO A 121 4.70 1.31 9.37
C PRO A 121 5.36 1.90 8.12
N THR A 122 6.58 1.45 7.81
CA THR A 122 7.36 1.92 6.65
C THR A 122 6.69 1.61 5.31
N GLU A 123 5.81 0.61 5.28
CA GLU A 123 5.06 0.14 4.13
C GLU A 123 4.07 1.19 3.61
N LEU A 124 3.71 2.20 4.41
CA LEU A 124 2.98 3.38 3.91
C LEU A 124 3.71 4.08 2.76
N ALA A 125 5.05 3.96 2.66
CA ALA A 125 5.84 4.46 1.55
C ALA A 125 5.48 3.81 0.19
N GLN A 126 4.84 2.64 0.20
CA GLN A 126 4.40 1.92 -0.99
C GLN A 126 3.13 2.53 -1.61
N LEU A 127 2.42 3.39 -0.89
CA LEU A 127 1.19 4.04 -1.35
C LEU A 127 1.49 5.20 -2.32
N ARG A 128 2.04 4.88 -3.49
CA ARG A 128 2.51 5.85 -4.50
C ARG A 128 1.41 6.77 -5.06
N ARG A 129 0.13 6.46 -4.80
CA ARG A 129 -1.04 7.24 -5.23
C ARG A 129 -1.65 8.08 -4.11
N LEU A 130 -1.14 7.99 -2.88
CA LEU A 130 -1.70 8.68 -1.73
C LEU A 130 -1.57 10.19 -1.90
N GLU A 131 -2.69 10.89 -1.80
CA GLU A 131 -2.79 12.35 -1.89
C GLU A 131 -3.11 12.96 -0.53
N ILE A 132 -3.89 12.26 0.29
CA ILE A 132 -4.34 12.73 1.60
C ILE A 132 -4.04 11.68 2.67
N LEU A 133 -3.21 12.08 3.65
CA LEU A 133 -2.94 11.33 4.87
C LEU A 133 -3.38 12.14 6.08
N HIS A 134 -4.48 11.72 6.72
CA HIS A 134 -4.99 12.37 7.93
C HIS A 134 -5.00 11.41 9.12
N LEU A 135 -4.06 11.62 10.04
CA LEU A 135 -3.86 10.80 11.24
C LEU A 135 -4.00 11.61 12.53
N GLY A 136 -4.34 12.89 12.44
CA GLY A 136 -4.46 13.74 13.62
C GLY A 136 -5.52 13.29 14.64
N LEU A 137 -5.39 13.72 15.89
CA LEU A 137 -6.24 13.31 17.02
C LEU A 137 -6.18 11.79 17.24
N ASN A 138 -4.98 11.28 17.50
CA ASN A 138 -4.70 9.89 17.88
C ASN A 138 -3.57 9.89 18.94
N SER A 139 -3.05 8.72 19.28
CA SER A 139 -1.90 8.52 20.19
C SER A 139 -0.73 7.85 19.45
N LEU A 140 -0.53 8.19 18.17
CA LEU A 140 0.58 7.68 17.37
C LEU A 140 1.89 8.31 17.83
N GLU A 141 2.96 7.53 17.84
CA GLU A 141 4.24 7.92 18.43
C GLU A 141 5.43 7.56 17.52
N GLY A 142 6.63 7.91 17.98
CA GLY A 142 7.88 7.72 17.24
C GLY A 142 8.21 8.88 16.31
N ASP A 143 9.29 8.74 15.56
CA ASP A 143 9.77 9.83 14.70
C ASP A 143 8.90 10.03 13.46
N ILE A 144 8.74 11.29 13.04
CA ILE A 144 8.14 11.63 11.73
C ILE A 144 8.98 10.97 10.62
N PRO A 145 8.43 10.00 9.86
CA PRO A 145 9.27 9.22 8.96
C PRO A 145 9.74 9.99 7.73
N THR A 146 11.00 9.80 7.35
CA THR A 146 11.61 10.41 6.15
C THR A 146 10.91 10.01 4.86
N TRP A 147 10.31 8.81 4.80
CA TRP A 147 9.62 8.32 3.62
C TRP A 147 8.38 9.13 3.24
N LEU A 148 7.85 9.98 4.13
CA LEU A 148 6.78 10.92 3.79
C LEU A 148 7.21 11.85 2.64
N SER A 149 8.50 12.21 2.56
CA SER A 149 9.05 13.00 1.46
C SER A 149 9.14 12.25 0.13
N SER A 150 9.04 10.92 0.16
CA SER A 150 9.13 10.06 -1.02
C SER A 150 7.79 9.79 -1.71
N LEU A 151 6.67 10.20 -1.09
CA LEU A 151 5.32 9.99 -1.62
C LEU A 151 5.02 11.03 -2.71
N PRO A 152 4.99 10.63 -3.99
CA PRO A 152 5.09 11.57 -5.11
C PRO A 152 3.81 12.37 -5.35
N LYS A 153 2.68 11.95 -4.76
CA LYS A 153 1.37 12.57 -4.92
C LYS A 153 0.82 13.16 -3.63
N LEU A 154 1.52 13.01 -2.50
CA LEU A 154 1.01 13.52 -1.24
C LEU A 154 0.88 15.04 -1.33
N GLN A 155 -0.25 15.56 -0.87
CA GLN A 155 -0.57 16.99 -0.88
C GLN A 155 -1.03 17.44 0.50
N ILE A 156 -1.79 16.60 1.20
CA ILE A 156 -2.34 16.93 2.51
C ILE A 156 -1.84 15.94 3.55
N LEU A 157 -1.07 16.44 4.51
CA LEU A 157 -0.55 15.68 5.65
C LEU A 157 -1.00 16.31 6.97
N HIS A 158 -1.88 15.63 7.69
CA HIS A 158 -2.33 16.07 9.01
C HIS A 158 -1.93 15.07 10.09
N LEU A 159 -0.94 15.46 10.91
CA LEU A 159 -0.43 14.67 12.05
C LEU A 159 -0.72 15.32 13.42
N ILE A 160 -1.44 16.45 13.45
CA ILE A 160 -1.72 17.23 14.66
C ILE A 160 -2.32 16.40 15.80
N SER A 161 -1.97 16.70 17.05
CA SER A 161 -2.50 16.01 18.24
C SER A 161 -2.23 14.50 18.17
N ASN A 162 -0.93 14.17 18.14
CA ASN A 162 -0.32 12.86 18.31
C ASN A 162 0.97 13.06 19.13
N ASP A 163 1.66 11.97 19.45
CA ASP A 163 2.90 11.93 20.24
C ASP A 163 4.15 11.77 19.36
N PHE A 164 4.11 12.27 18.12
CA PHE A 164 5.25 12.19 17.19
C PHE A 164 6.44 13.03 17.67
N THR A 165 7.64 12.48 17.47
CA THR A 165 8.93 13.11 17.79
C THR A 165 9.77 13.34 16.53
N GLY A 166 10.98 13.84 16.71
CA GLY A 166 11.96 13.98 15.64
C GLY A 166 11.85 15.29 14.84
N THR A 167 12.68 15.38 13.81
CA THR A 167 12.78 16.54 12.92
C THR A 167 11.83 16.43 11.74
N ILE A 168 11.19 17.54 11.38
CA ILE A 168 10.47 17.66 10.11
C ILE A 168 11.52 17.76 9.00
N TYR A 169 11.66 16.68 8.21
CA TYR A 169 12.48 16.69 7.01
C TYR A 169 11.83 17.55 5.92
N ASP A 170 12.62 18.03 4.95
CA ASP A 170 12.11 18.90 3.87
C ASP A 170 10.93 18.24 3.12
N ILE A 171 9.74 18.80 3.33
CA ILE A 171 8.47 18.42 2.70
C ILE A 171 7.96 19.52 1.77
N SER A 172 8.86 20.30 1.16
CA SER A 172 8.54 21.43 0.27
C SER A 172 7.60 21.08 -0.90
N HIS A 173 7.50 19.82 -1.31
CA HIS A 173 6.53 19.37 -2.30
C HIS A 173 5.06 19.44 -1.82
N LEU A 174 4.80 19.45 -0.50
CA LEU A 174 3.46 19.59 0.11
C LEU A 174 2.95 21.04 0.14
N LEU A 175 3.79 22.02 -0.21
CA LEU A 175 3.45 23.45 -0.18
C LEU A 175 3.06 24.00 -1.56
N ARG A 176 2.85 23.14 -2.57
CA ARG A 176 2.53 23.52 -3.95
C ARG A 176 1.08 23.26 -4.31
#